data_AF-A0A0R2MH49-F1
#
_entry.id   AF-A0A0R2MH49-F1
#
_cell.length_a   1.000
_cell.length_b   1.000
_cell.length_c   1.000
_cell.angle_alpha   90.00
_cell.angle_beta   90.00
_cell.angle_gamma   90.00
#
_symmetry.space_group_name_H-M   'P 1'
#
loop_
_entity.id
_entity.type
_entity.pdbx_description
1 polymer ?
#
loop_
_entity_poly.entity_id
_entity_poly.type
_entity_poly.pdbx_seq_one_letter_code
_entity_poly.pdbx_strand_id
1 'polypeptide(L)'
;MAQLQSLSKNYFKWLVDSIKRPNEEVEAQKYFGLVSMLISALLLTFAIVAAINRFIKQASEATNNTVTMKSLSFGLDFKLFILVVIGILFYVIIGFGASALGNKDGGVNFFDYVNRFGHLTNVAMILNVILILSVYTITFTSGTSLTFIKQLGFTSMVLIAISLIWQVGYILSINQSLHAPRFDKFYVIVLALIVLALAFYIFGRVEWENLALDFSSEFSQSNSGLGSLF
;
A
#
# COMPACT_ATOMS: atom_id res chain seq x y z
N MET A 1 -12.58 11.36 27.29
CA MET A 1 -13.66 10.88 26.39
C MET A 1 -14.10 11.95 25.39
N ALA A 2 -14.57 13.13 25.82
CA ALA A 2 -15.09 14.17 24.92
C ALA A 2 -14.09 14.68 23.86
N GLN A 3 -12.82 14.87 24.23
CA GLN A 3 -11.76 15.26 23.30
C GLN A 3 -11.45 14.18 22.25
N LEU A 4 -11.47 12.89 22.63
CA LEU A 4 -11.23 11.81 21.67
C LEU A 4 -12.35 11.71 20.63
N GLN A 5 -13.60 11.94 21.07
CA GLN A 5 -14.77 11.95 20.19
C GLN A 5 -14.81 13.15 19.25
N SER A 6 -14.31 14.32 19.68
CA SER A 6 -14.20 15.47 18.77
C SER A 6 -13.08 15.28 17.75
N LEU A 7 -11.92 14.74 18.17
CA LEU A 7 -10.81 14.41 17.29
C LEU A 7 -11.21 13.39 16.22
N SER A 8 -11.93 12.33 16.59
CA SER A 8 -12.39 11.32 15.62
C SER A 8 -13.42 11.88 14.64
N LYS A 9 -14.39 12.67 15.10
CA LYS A 9 -15.35 13.35 14.20
C LYS A 9 -14.65 14.27 13.22
N ASN A 10 -13.66 15.03 13.69
CA ASN A 10 -12.87 15.93 12.84
C ASN A 10 -12.04 15.15 11.81
N TYR A 11 -11.46 14.01 12.21
CA TYR A 11 -10.74 13.13 11.29
C TYR A 11 -11.66 12.57 10.19
N PHE A 12 -12.83 12.02 10.55
CA PHE A 12 -13.75 11.48 9.54
C PHE A 12 -14.30 12.56 8.61
N LYS A 13 -14.57 13.75 9.13
CA LYS A 13 -14.94 14.90 8.30
C LYS A 13 -13.84 15.21 7.29
N TRP A 14 -12.60 15.38 7.77
CA TRP A 14 -11.44 15.63 6.92
C TRP A 14 -11.20 14.50 5.90
N LEU A 15 -11.38 13.24 6.29
CA LEU A 15 -11.27 12.09 5.40
C LEU A 15 -12.33 12.15 4.29
N VAL A 16 -13.59 12.42 4.64
CA VAL A 16 -14.67 12.54 3.64
C VAL A 16 -14.43 13.73 2.71
N ASP A 17 -13.97 14.86 3.25
CA ASP A 17 -13.66 16.05 2.47
C ASP A 17 -12.51 15.76 1.49
N SER A 18 -11.47 15.05 1.94
CA SER A 18 -10.34 14.63 1.09
C SER A 18 -10.72 13.71 -0.06
N ILE A 19 -11.74 12.88 0.14
CA ILE A 19 -12.24 11.99 -0.91
C ILE A 19 -13.07 12.77 -1.93
N LYS A 20 -13.90 13.71 -1.47
CA LYS A 20 -14.79 14.49 -2.33
C LYS A 20 -14.04 15.57 -3.09
N ARG A 21 -13.00 16.14 -2.49
CA ARG A 21 -12.27 17.32 -2.97
C ARG A 21 -10.77 17.17 -2.72
N PRO A 22 -10.10 16.19 -3.36
CA PRO A 22 -8.73 15.81 -3.02
C PRO A 22 -7.69 16.93 -3.21
N ASN A 23 -7.94 17.87 -4.12
CA ASN A 23 -7.02 18.96 -4.44
C ASN A 23 -7.25 20.24 -3.60
N GLU A 24 -8.31 20.30 -2.79
CA GLU A 24 -8.54 21.45 -1.89
C GLU A 24 -7.66 21.32 -0.64
N GLU A 25 -6.91 22.37 -0.30
CA GLU A 25 -6.17 22.39 0.96
C GLU A 25 -7.14 22.60 2.11
N VAL A 26 -7.38 21.54 2.88
CA VAL A 26 -8.21 21.56 4.09
C VAL A 26 -7.30 21.50 5.32
N GLU A 27 -7.51 22.41 6.28
CA GLU A 27 -6.79 22.38 7.55
C GLU A 27 -6.96 21.02 8.23
N ALA A 28 -5.81 20.36 8.44
CA ALA A 28 -5.73 19.05 9.05
C ALA A 28 -5.03 19.15 10.39
N GLN A 29 -5.46 18.35 11.37
CA GLN A 29 -4.66 18.20 12.58
C GLN A 29 -3.39 17.39 12.29
N LYS A 30 -2.37 17.58 13.12
CA LYS A 30 -0.99 17.10 12.95
C LYS A 30 -0.84 15.63 12.49
N TYR A 31 -1.73 14.73 12.88
CA TYR A 31 -1.57 13.28 12.65
C TYR A 31 -2.56 12.67 11.68
N PHE A 32 -3.45 13.47 11.06
CA PHE A 32 -4.52 12.92 10.22
C PHE A 32 -3.96 12.18 9.00
N GLY A 33 -2.95 12.72 8.33
CA GLY A 33 -2.27 12.06 7.22
C GLY A 33 -1.62 10.74 7.60
N LEU A 34 -0.95 10.67 8.76
CA LEU A 34 -0.32 9.44 9.25
C LEU A 34 -1.36 8.36 9.55
N VAL A 35 -2.45 8.71 10.24
CA VAL A 35 -3.54 7.78 10.54
C VAL A 35 -4.15 7.27 9.25
N SER A 36 -4.39 8.14 8.27
CA SER A 36 -4.87 7.75 6.96
C SER A 36 -3.93 6.76 6.26
N MET A 37 -2.64 7.05 6.21
CA MET A 37 -1.66 6.17 5.60
C MET A 37 -1.58 4.80 6.27
N LEU A 38 -1.69 4.75 7.60
CA LEU A 38 -1.74 3.49 8.35
C LEU A 38 -2.99 2.66 8.04
N ILE A 39 -4.15 3.31 7.94
CA ILE A 39 -5.40 2.63 7.53
C ILE A 39 -5.25 2.10 6.10
N SER A 40 -4.68 2.89 5.19
CA SER A 40 -4.43 2.49 3.81
C SER A 40 -3.48 1.29 3.75
N ALA A 41 -2.42 1.28 4.56
CA ALA A 41 -1.47 0.17 4.69
C ALA A 41 -2.16 -1.12 5.17
N LEU A 42 -3.01 -1.01 6.19
CA LEU A 42 -3.78 -2.14 6.73
C LEU A 42 -4.71 -2.72 5.67
N LEU A 43 -5.47 -1.88 4.96
CA LEU A 43 -6.40 -2.33 3.93
C LEU A 43 -5.67 -3.00 2.76
N LEU A 44 -4.56 -2.41 2.29
CA LEU A 44 -3.77 -2.98 1.21
C LEU A 44 -3.15 -4.32 1.62
N THR A 45 -2.60 -4.41 2.83
CA THR A 45 -2.04 -5.67 3.35
C THR A 45 -3.11 -6.74 3.46
N PHE A 46 -4.30 -6.39 3.96
CA PHE A 46 -5.42 -7.32 4.03
C PHE A 46 -5.80 -7.86 2.65
N ALA A 47 -5.82 -7.00 1.63
CA ALA A 47 -6.06 -7.42 0.24
C ALA A 47 -4.97 -8.38 -0.28
N ILE A 48 -3.70 -8.10 0.00
CA ILE A 48 -2.56 -8.95 -0.38
C ILE A 48 -2.67 -10.33 0.29
N VAL A 49 -2.87 -10.37 1.61
CA VAL A 49 -3.00 -11.61 2.38
C VAL A 49 -4.22 -12.41 1.91
N ALA A 50 -5.36 -11.75 1.67
CA ALA A 50 -6.55 -12.40 1.12
C ALA A 50 -6.27 -13.02 -0.26
N ALA A 51 -5.53 -12.33 -1.12
CA ALA A 51 -5.15 -12.82 -2.44
C ALA A 51 -4.23 -14.05 -2.33
N ILE A 52 -3.21 -13.98 -1.48
CA ILE A 52 -2.28 -15.11 -1.27
C ILE A 52 -3.04 -16.33 -0.73
N ASN A 53 -3.86 -16.17 0.31
CA ASN A 53 -4.64 -17.26 0.88
C ASN A 53 -5.60 -17.90 -0.15
N ARG A 54 -6.12 -17.10 -1.10
CA ARG A 54 -6.92 -17.61 -2.21
C ARG A 54 -6.09 -18.48 -3.17
N PHE A 55 -4.88 -18.04 -3.53
CA PHE A 55 -3.96 -18.85 -4.34
C PHE A 55 -3.55 -20.15 -3.63
N ILE A 56 -3.25 -20.09 -2.34
CA ILE A 56 -2.88 -21.28 -1.53
C ILE A 56 -4.01 -22.30 -1.52
N LYS A 57 -5.24 -21.87 -1.22
CA LYS A 57 -6.41 -22.75 -1.18
C LYS A 57 -6.63 -23.47 -2.52
N GLN A 58 -6.47 -22.75 -3.63
CA GLN A 58 -6.60 -23.34 -4.96
C GLN A 58 -5.50 -24.37 -5.25
N ALA A 59 -4.25 -24.07 -4.92
CA ALA A 59 -3.14 -25.01 -5.13
C ALA A 59 -3.36 -26.31 -4.35
N SER A 60 -3.93 -26.23 -3.14
CA SER A 60 -4.31 -27.38 -2.32
C SER A 60 -5.45 -28.20 -2.96
N GLU A 61 -6.51 -27.54 -3.46
CA GLU A 61 -7.64 -28.20 -4.14
C GLU A 61 -7.19 -28.90 -5.45
N ALA A 62 -6.26 -28.30 -6.20
CA ALA A 62 -5.70 -28.87 -7.42
C ALA A 62 -4.85 -30.13 -7.17
N THR A 63 -4.33 -30.32 -5.95
CA THR A 63 -3.48 -31.45 -5.56
C THR A 63 -4.30 -32.58 -4.90
N ASN A 64 -5.59 -32.70 -5.21
CA ASN A 64 -6.51 -33.75 -4.74
C ASN A 64 -6.49 -33.98 -3.21
N ASN A 65 -6.46 -32.91 -2.41
CA ASN A 65 -6.49 -32.95 -0.94
C ASN A 65 -5.35 -33.74 -0.25
N THR A 66 -4.31 -34.18 -0.97
CA THR A 66 -3.21 -34.94 -0.34
C THR A 66 -2.30 -34.03 0.49
N VAL A 67 -2.32 -32.72 0.21
CA VAL A 67 -1.59 -31.68 0.95
C VAL A 67 -2.59 -30.61 1.36
N THR A 68 -2.94 -30.56 2.66
CA THR A 68 -3.68 -29.43 3.23
C THR A 68 -2.68 -28.30 3.46
N MET A 69 -2.69 -27.27 2.60
CA MET A 69 -1.88 -26.08 2.85
C MET A 69 -2.60 -25.18 3.85
N LYS A 70 -1.92 -24.85 4.95
CA LYS A 70 -2.43 -23.89 5.94
C LYS A 70 -2.45 -22.48 5.36
N SER A 71 -3.38 -21.65 5.83
CA SER A 71 -3.34 -20.21 5.59
C SER A 71 -2.03 -19.59 6.08
N LEU A 72 -1.72 -18.39 5.60
CA LEU A 72 -0.55 -17.65 6.05
C LEU A 72 -0.50 -17.50 7.58
N SER A 73 0.72 -17.53 8.09
CA SER A 73 1.06 -17.31 9.48
C SER A 73 0.94 -15.83 9.81
N PHE A 74 0.54 -15.54 11.05
CA PHE A 74 0.47 -14.15 11.53
C PHE A 74 1.83 -13.43 11.42
N GLY A 75 2.94 -14.16 11.57
CA GLY A 75 4.29 -13.60 11.41
C GLY A 75 4.52 -13.08 9.98
N LEU A 76 4.13 -13.85 8.97
CA LEU A 76 4.26 -13.44 7.57
C LEU A 76 3.26 -12.34 7.19
N ASP A 77 2.02 -12.41 7.69
CA ASP A 77 1.04 -11.32 7.53
C ASP A 77 1.55 -10.00 8.11
N PHE A 78 2.15 -10.05 9.30
CA PHE A 78 2.74 -8.88 9.95
C PHE A 78 3.98 -8.38 9.19
N LYS A 79 4.82 -9.28 8.66
CA LYS A 79 5.95 -8.89 7.80
C LYS A 79 5.45 -8.15 6.56
N LEU A 80 4.44 -8.67 5.87
CA LEU A 80 3.83 -8.00 4.71
C LEU A 80 3.29 -6.62 5.08
N PHE A 81 2.64 -6.48 6.24
CA PHE A 81 2.20 -5.18 6.75
C PHE A 81 3.36 -4.20 6.90
N ILE A 82 4.45 -4.61 7.54
CA ILE A 82 5.64 -3.78 7.72
C ILE A 82 6.26 -3.39 6.38
N LEU A 83 6.32 -4.30 5.40
CA LEU A 83 6.82 -3.98 4.06
C LEU A 83 5.98 -2.92 3.36
N VAL A 84 4.65 -2.99 3.48
CA VAL A 84 3.74 -1.95 2.96
C VAL A 84 3.99 -0.61 3.66
N VAL A 85 4.12 -0.61 4.99
CA VAL A 85 4.42 0.61 5.77
C VAL A 85 5.75 1.22 5.33
N ILE A 86 6.79 0.43 5.14
CA ILE A 86 8.10 0.91 4.64
C ILE A 86 7.95 1.53 3.24
N GLY A 87 7.19 0.89 2.35
CA GLY A 87 6.91 1.43 1.03
C GLY A 87 6.26 2.82 1.09
N ILE A 88 5.29 3.01 1.98
CA ILE A 88 4.65 4.31 2.23
C ILE A 88 5.66 5.33 2.81
N LEU A 89 6.53 4.89 3.71
CA LEU A 89 7.57 5.75 4.27
C LEU A 89 8.54 6.27 3.20
N PHE A 90 8.84 5.50 2.16
CA PHE A 90 9.63 6.02 1.03
C PHE A 90 8.94 7.19 0.33
N TYR A 91 7.64 7.09 0.03
CA TYR A 91 6.88 8.21 -0.53
C TYR A 91 6.94 9.44 0.39
N VAL A 92 6.76 9.25 1.69
CA VAL A 92 6.74 10.36 2.65
C VAL A 92 8.11 11.01 2.79
N ILE A 93 9.16 10.23 3.08
CA ILE A 93 10.49 10.74 3.40
C ILE A 93 11.14 11.38 2.16
N ILE A 94 11.08 10.69 1.01
CA ILE A 94 11.74 11.18 -0.20
C ILE A 94 11.01 12.41 -0.73
N GLY A 95 9.67 12.40 -0.73
CA GLY A 95 8.91 13.55 -1.21
C GLY A 95 9.00 14.76 -0.26
N PHE A 96 8.98 14.55 1.06
CA PHE A 96 9.26 15.61 2.02
C PHE A 96 10.67 16.18 1.82
N GLY A 97 11.68 15.31 1.68
CA GLY A 97 13.06 15.73 1.41
C GLY A 97 13.17 16.55 0.13
N ALA A 98 12.50 16.14 -0.94
CA ALA A 98 12.44 16.88 -2.20
C ALA A 98 11.77 18.25 -2.03
N SER A 99 10.66 18.33 -1.30
CA SER A 99 9.98 19.60 -1.00
C SER A 99 10.81 20.54 -0.11
N ALA A 100 11.49 19.99 0.90
CA ALA A 100 12.30 20.75 1.83
C ALA A 100 13.57 21.30 1.16
N LEU A 101 14.31 20.46 0.42
CA LEU A 101 15.52 20.85 -0.30
C LEU A 101 15.23 21.69 -1.56
N GLY A 102 14.06 21.47 -2.17
CA GLY A 102 13.63 22.18 -3.36
C GLY A 102 13.12 23.59 -3.10
N ASN A 103 12.80 23.97 -1.85
CA ASN A 103 12.43 25.33 -1.47
C ASN A 103 13.65 26.15 -1.04
N LYS A 104 13.70 27.43 -1.41
CA LYS A 104 14.79 28.36 -1.03
C LYS A 104 14.83 28.62 0.47
N ASP A 105 13.67 28.75 1.09
CA ASP A 105 13.56 29.25 2.47
C ASP A 105 13.43 28.12 3.51
N GLY A 106 13.52 26.85 3.10
CA GLY A 106 13.48 25.68 3.98
C GLY A 106 12.17 25.49 4.78
N GLY A 107 11.13 26.27 4.50
CA GLY A 107 9.92 26.39 5.33
C GLY A 107 8.87 25.28 5.21
N VAL A 108 9.20 24.09 4.68
CA VAL A 108 8.21 23.00 4.57
C VAL A 108 8.11 22.28 5.91
N ASN A 109 6.95 22.37 6.56
CA ASN A 109 6.67 21.57 7.75
C ASN A 109 6.38 20.11 7.36
N PHE A 110 6.99 19.17 8.07
CA PHE A 110 6.80 17.73 7.83
C PHE A 110 5.34 17.29 7.95
N PHE A 111 4.63 17.74 8.99
CA PHE A 111 3.25 17.31 9.22
C PHE A 111 2.29 17.91 8.20
N ASP A 112 2.55 19.13 7.73
CA ASP A 112 1.75 19.73 6.65
C ASP A 112 1.93 18.96 5.34
N TYR A 113 3.17 18.58 5.01
CA TYR A 113 3.45 17.71 3.87
C TYR A 113 2.75 16.34 4.00
N VAL A 114 2.88 15.68 5.15
CA VAL A 114 2.28 14.37 5.43
C VAL A 114 0.74 14.43 5.36
N ASN A 115 0.14 15.47 5.93
CA ASN A 115 -1.31 15.69 5.86
C ASN A 115 -1.76 15.93 4.43
N ARG A 116 -1.04 16.74 3.66
CA ARG A 116 -1.32 16.99 2.24
C ARG A 116 -1.22 15.73 1.40
N PHE A 117 -0.14 14.96 1.58
CA PHE A 117 0.03 13.69 0.89
C PHE A 117 -1.06 12.69 1.26
N GLY A 118 -1.41 12.59 2.55
CA GLY A 118 -2.54 11.79 3.02
C GLY A 118 -3.87 12.21 2.39
N HIS A 119 -4.15 13.53 2.34
CA HIS A 119 -5.36 14.08 1.74
C HIS A 119 -5.49 13.68 0.27
N LEU A 120 -4.42 13.85 -0.51
CA LEU A 120 -4.37 13.53 -1.93
C LEU A 120 -4.52 12.02 -2.21
N THR A 121 -4.07 11.16 -1.29
CA THR A 121 -4.04 9.70 -1.49
C THR A 121 -5.23 8.98 -0.84
N ASN A 122 -6.04 9.64 -0.01
CA ASN A 122 -7.18 9.03 0.67
C ASN A 122 -8.22 8.40 -0.27
N VAL A 123 -8.33 8.88 -1.52
CA VAL A 123 -9.18 8.26 -2.55
C VAL A 123 -8.77 6.78 -2.79
N ALA A 124 -7.49 6.45 -2.64
CA ALA A 124 -7.00 5.07 -2.76
C ALA A 124 -7.57 4.13 -1.68
N MET A 125 -8.06 4.63 -0.53
CA MET A 125 -8.69 3.79 0.48
C MET A 125 -9.96 3.12 -0.04
N ILE A 126 -10.77 3.85 -0.81
CA ILE A 126 -11.97 3.29 -1.43
C ILE A 126 -11.56 2.19 -2.40
N LEU A 127 -10.52 2.43 -3.20
CA LEU A 127 -10.01 1.42 -4.12
C LEU A 127 -9.42 0.22 -3.38
N ASN A 128 -8.79 0.39 -2.20
CA ASN A 128 -8.33 -0.73 -1.38
C ASN A 128 -9.52 -1.59 -0.91
N VAL A 129 -10.65 -0.99 -0.51
CA VAL A 129 -11.86 -1.75 -0.19
C VAL A 129 -12.38 -2.51 -1.42
N ILE A 130 -12.40 -1.86 -2.58
CA ILE A 130 -12.78 -2.51 -3.85
C ILE A 130 -11.81 -3.63 -4.21
N LEU A 131 -10.51 -3.47 -3.94
CA LEU A 131 -9.48 -4.50 -4.17
C LEU A 131 -9.72 -5.72 -3.29
N ILE A 132 -10.08 -5.51 -2.01
CA ILE A 132 -10.47 -6.61 -1.13
C ILE A 132 -11.64 -7.37 -1.75
N LEU A 133 -12.71 -6.66 -2.13
CA LEU A 133 -13.89 -7.28 -2.74
C LEU A 133 -13.56 -8.01 -4.05
N SER A 134 -12.70 -7.44 -4.90
CA SER A 134 -12.32 -8.04 -6.17
C SER A 134 -11.58 -9.37 -5.98
N VAL A 135 -10.71 -9.46 -4.96
CA VAL A 135 -10.03 -10.71 -4.60
C VAL A 135 -11.02 -11.82 -4.28
N TYR A 136 -12.16 -11.52 -3.64
CA TYR A 136 -13.19 -12.52 -3.34
C TYR A 136 -13.99 -12.97 -4.56
N THR A 137 -13.98 -12.20 -5.66
CA THR A 137 -14.64 -12.59 -6.92
C THR A 137 -13.81 -13.54 -7.77
N ILE A 138 -12.53 -13.76 -7.44
CA ILE A 138 -11.66 -14.69 -8.15
C ILE A 138 -12.17 -16.12 -7.88
N THR A 139 -12.81 -16.71 -8.88
CA THR A 139 -13.36 -18.07 -8.83
C THR A 139 -12.53 -19.01 -9.70
N PHE A 140 -11.83 -19.95 -9.10
CA PHE A 140 -10.86 -20.80 -9.80
C PHE A 140 -11.47 -21.96 -10.60
N THR A 141 -12.63 -21.73 -11.23
CA THR A 141 -13.40 -22.73 -11.97
C THR A 141 -13.02 -22.72 -13.45
N SER A 142 -11.92 -23.39 -13.83
CA SER A 142 -11.68 -24.08 -15.12
C SER A 142 -10.19 -24.18 -15.48
N GLY A 143 -9.78 -25.36 -15.97
CA GLY A 143 -8.38 -25.79 -16.14
C GLY A 143 -7.58 -25.16 -17.29
N THR A 144 -7.87 -23.92 -17.70
CA THR A 144 -7.13 -23.23 -18.77
C THR A 144 -6.51 -21.93 -18.24
N SER A 145 -5.20 -21.74 -18.45
CA SER A 145 -4.44 -20.56 -17.99
C SER A 145 -5.03 -19.22 -18.46
N LEU A 146 -5.74 -19.22 -19.59
CA LEU A 146 -6.41 -18.03 -20.13
C LEU A 146 -7.61 -17.58 -19.27
N THR A 147 -8.38 -18.51 -18.71
CA THR A 147 -9.54 -18.18 -17.86
C THR A 147 -9.09 -17.60 -16.52
N PHE A 148 -7.97 -18.11 -16.00
CA PHE A 148 -7.30 -17.59 -14.80
C PHE A 148 -6.83 -16.14 -14.97
N ILE A 149 -6.13 -15.83 -16.08
CA ILE A 149 -5.68 -14.45 -16.35
C ILE A 149 -6.87 -13.48 -16.47
N LYS A 150 -7.97 -13.91 -17.10
CA LYS A 150 -9.19 -13.10 -17.22
C LYS A 150 -9.82 -12.78 -15.86
N GLN A 151 -9.79 -13.72 -14.92
CA GLN A 151 -10.32 -13.53 -13.56
C GLN A 151 -9.46 -12.58 -12.73
N LEU A 152 -8.15 -12.50 -13.00
CA LEU A 152 -7.27 -11.51 -12.39
C LEU A 152 -7.43 -10.11 -13.01
N GLY A 153 -8.07 -10.00 -14.19
CA GLY A 153 -8.15 -8.74 -14.93
C GLY A 153 -8.73 -7.58 -14.11
N PHE A 154 -9.85 -7.81 -13.42
CA PHE A 154 -10.46 -6.77 -12.59
C PHE A 154 -9.59 -6.40 -11.38
N THR A 155 -9.03 -7.40 -10.67
CA THR A 155 -8.12 -7.18 -9.55
C THR A 155 -6.87 -6.39 -9.94
N SER A 156 -6.22 -6.78 -11.05
CA SER A 156 -5.05 -6.09 -11.59
C SER A 156 -5.38 -4.66 -12.03
N MET A 157 -6.54 -4.43 -12.64
CA MET A 157 -7.00 -3.09 -13.02
C MET A 157 -7.16 -2.19 -11.79
N VAL A 158 -7.77 -2.69 -10.71
CA VAL A 158 -7.91 -1.92 -9.45
C VAL A 158 -6.54 -1.62 -8.85
N LEU A 159 -5.61 -2.58 -8.88
CA LEU A 159 -4.26 -2.43 -8.35
C LEU A 159 -3.45 -1.37 -9.12
N ILE A 160 -3.59 -1.33 -10.46
CA ILE A 160 -3.02 -0.27 -11.30
C ILE A 160 -3.65 1.09 -10.95
N ALA A 161 -4.97 1.16 -10.78
CA ALA A 161 -5.65 2.40 -10.42
C ALA A 161 -5.17 2.95 -9.05
N ILE A 162 -5.00 2.08 -8.05
CA ILE A 162 -4.39 2.44 -6.77
C ILE A 162 -3.00 3.01 -6.99
N SER A 163 -2.14 2.30 -7.74
CA SER A 163 -0.77 2.75 -8.04
C SER A 163 -0.74 4.14 -8.68
N LEU A 164 -1.62 4.42 -9.64
CA LEU A 164 -1.74 5.73 -10.27
C LEU A 164 -2.14 6.83 -9.28
N ILE A 165 -3.07 6.57 -8.36
CA ILE A 165 -3.45 7.55 -7.32
C ILE A 165 -2.26 7.88 -6.43
N TRP A 166 -1.49 6.89 -6.01
CA TRP A 166 -0.28 7.09 -5.20
C TRP A 166 0.77 7.93 -5.94
N GLN A 167 0.99 7.66 -7.23
CA GLN A 167 1.93 8.43 -8.05
C GLN A 167 1.47 9.88 -8.26
N VAL A 168 0.20 10.09 -8.61
CA VAL A 168 -0.36 11.43 -8.78
C VAL A 168 -0.34 12.20 -7.45
N GLY A 169 -0.75 11.55 -6.35
CA GLY A 169 -0.71 12.15 -5.02
C GLY A 169 0.71 12.54 -4.60
N TYR A 170 1.72 11.72 -4.93
CA TYR A 170 3.12 12.03 -4.70
C TYR A 170 3.57 13.29 -5.46
N ILE A 171 3.35 13.31 -6.77
CA ILE A 171 3.70 14.45 -7.64
C ILE A 171 3.03 15.74 -7.15
N LEU A 172 1.73 15.69 -6.87
CA LEU A 172 0.98 16.86 -6.41
C LEU A 172 1.41 17.33 -5.04
N SER A 173 1.69 16.41 -4.10
CA SER A 173 2.16 16.76 -2.76
C SER A 173 3.47 17.54 -2.80
N ILE A 174 4.41 17.15 -3.66
CA ILE A 174 5.67 17.89 -3.86
C ILE A 174 5.40 19.23 -4.53
N ASN A 175 4.65 19.22 -5.64
CA ASN A 175 4.39 20.43 -6.44
C ASN A 175 3.72 21.54 -5.62
N GLN A 176 2.73 21.19 -4.82
CA GLN A 176 2.00 22.12 -3.96
C GLN A 176 2.88 22.61 -2.80
N SER A 177 3.78 21.77 -2.28
CA SER A 177 4.65 22.14 -1.15
C SER A 177 5.80 23.07 -1.55
N LEU A 178 6.08 23.20 -2.85
CA LEU A 178 7.09 24.12 -3.40
C LEU A 178 6.49 25.53 -3.59
N HIS A 179 6.54 26.38 -2.57
CA HIS A 179 6.05 27.76 -2.64
C HIS A 179 7.11 28.73 -3.21
N ALA A 180 8.37 28.56 -2.82
CA ALA A 180 9.51 29.38 -3.27
C ALA A 180 10.60 28.47 -3.87
N PRO A 181 10.37 27.90 -5.06
CA PRO A 181 11.25 26.88 -5.63
C PRO A 181 12.67 27.43 -5.88
N ARG A 182 13.67 26.70 -5.39
CA ARG A 182 15.10 26.93 -5.65
C ARG A 182 15.47 26.49 -7.07
N PHE A 183 14.89 25.38 -7.51
CA PHE A 183 15.00 24.81 -8.85
C PHE A 183 13.61 24.69 -9.46
N ASP A 184 13.52 24.60 -10.79
CA ASP A 184 12.22 24.37 -11.43
C ASP A 184 11.51 23.14 -10.83
N LYS A 185 10.21 23.28 -10.54
CA LYS A 185 9.41 22.24 -9.89
C LYS A 185 9.45 20.92 -10.65
N PHE A 186 9.49 20.98 -11.98
CA PHE A 186 9.58 19.80 -12.84
C PHE A 186 10.84 18.99 -12.52
N TYR A 187 12.01 19.63 -12.42
CA TYR A 187 13.26 18.93 -12.13
C TYR A 187 13.29 18.36 -10.70
N VAL A 188 12.73 19.08 -9.73
CA VAL A 188 12.64 18.58 -8.35
C VAL A 188 11.77 17.31 -8.30
N ILE A 189 10.62 17.32 -8.98
CA ILE A 189 9.69 16.18 -9.03
C ILE A 189 10.31 15.00 -9.77
N VAL A 190 10.94 15.22 -10.93
CA VAL A 190 11.60 14.15 -11.70
C VAL A 190 12.72 13.50 -10.89
N LEU A 191 13.54 14.30 -10.20
CA LEU A 191 14.60 13.77 -9.34
C LEU A 191 14.00 12.95 -8.19
N ALA A 192 12.94 13.44 -7.55
CA ALA A 192 12.25 12.74 -6.48
C ALA A 192 11.70 11.38 -6.96
N LEU A 193 11.09 11.33 -8.15
CA LEU A 193 10.61 10.08 -8.77
C LEU A 193 11.74 9.09 -9.07
N ILE A 194 12.89 9.57 -9.55
CA ILE A 194 14.08 8.72 -9.79
C ILE A 194 14.57 8.13 -8.47
N VAL A 195 14.73 8.96 -7.44
CA VAL A 195 15.17 8.51 -6.11
C VAL A 195 14.18 7.53 -5.50
N LEU A 196 12.88 7.78 -5.65
CA LEU A 196 11.82 6.88 -5.21
C LEU A 196 11.88 5.53 -5.93
N ALA A 197 12.06 5.53 -7.26
CA ALA A 197 12.20 4.31 -8.04
C ALA A 197 13.44 3.50 -7.64
N LEU A 198 14.58 4.17 -7.39
CA LEU A 198 15.80 3.52 -6.89
C LEU A 198 15.59 2.92 -5.50
N ALA A 199 14.90 3.63 -4.60
CA ALA A 199 14.59 3.13 -3.27
C ALA A 199 13.74 1.84 -3.34
N PHE A 200 12.68 1.84 -4.16
CA PHE A 200 11.86 0.65 -4.38
C PHE A 200 12.62 -0.49 -5.04
N TYR A 201 13.50 -0.19 -6.00
CA TYR A 201 14.33 -1.22 -6.65
C TYR A 201 15.26 -1.92 -5.66
N ILE A 202 16.01 -1.15 -4.86
CA ILE A 202 16.94 -1.68 -3.86
C ILE A 202 16.17 -2.48 -2.81
N PHE A 203 15.08 -1.90 -2.28
CA PHE A 203 14.25 -2.55 -1.29
C PHE A 203 13.63 -3.85 -1.80
N GLY A 204 13.04 -3.82 -3.00
CA GLY A 204 12.45 -5.00 -3.63
C GLY A 204 13.48 -6.10 -3.86
N ARG A 205 14.70 -5.75 -4.30
CA ARG A 205 15.79 -6.72 -4.48
C ARG A 205 16.18 -7.40 -3.17
N VAL A 206 16.30 -6.64 -2.09
CA VAL A 206 16.69 -7.18 -0.77
C VAL A 206 15.56 -8.03 -0.17
N GLU A 207 14.33 -7.53 -0.19
CA GLU A 207 13.20 -8.19 0.49
C GLU A 207 12.61 -9.36 -0.30
N TRP A 208 12.77 -9.40 -1.62
CA TRP A 208 12.30 -10.52 -2.43
C TRP A 208 12.94 -11.85 -2.03
N GLU A 209 14.26 -11.86 -1.82
CA GLU A 209 15.00 -13.05 -1.37
C GLU A 209 14.53 -13.50 0.02
N ASN A 210 14.37 -12.54 0.95
CA ASN A 210 13.88 -12.82 2.30
C ASN A 210 12.44 -13.35 2.31
N LEU A 211 11.55 -12.78 1.49
CA LEU A 211 10.17 -13.24 1.38
C LEU A 211 10.10 -14.64 0.76
N ALA A 212 10.86 -14.90 -0.30
CA ALA A 212 10.87 -16.21 -0.95
C ALA A 212 11.30 -17.32 0.03
N LEU A 213 12.31 -17.05 0.87
CA LEU A 213 12.72 -17.97 1.93
C LEU A 213 11.62 -18.18 2.97
N ASP A 214 10.99 -17.11 3.47
CA ASP A 214 9.91 -17.22 4.46
C ASP A 214 8.72 -18.02 3.91
N PHE A 215 8.25 -17.72 2.70
CA PHE A 215 7.21 -18.50 2.03
C PHE A 215 7.62 -19.97 1.89
N SER A 216 8.84 -20.26 1.44
CA SER A 216 9.32 -21.63 1.28
C SER A 216 9.31 -22.40 2.60
N SER A 217 9.74 -21.75 3.70
CA SER A 217 9.77 -22.35 5.02
C SER A 217 8.36 -22.66 5.53
N GLU A 218 7.40 -21.77 5.29
CA GLU A 218 6.04 -21.90 5.75
C GLU A 218 5.29 -23.02 5.02
N PHE A 219 5.50 -23.15 3.71
CA PHE A 219 4.95 -24.27 2.94
C PHE A 219 5.65 -25.61 3.23
N SER A 220 6.95 -25.60 3.56
CA SER A 220 7.68 -26.83 3.90
C SER A 220 7.26 -27.43 5.25
N GLN A 221 7.00 -26.59 6.27
CA GLN A 221 6.52 -27.04 7.58
C GLN A 221 5.13 -27.68 7.48
N SER A 222 4.26 -27.17 6.59
CA SER A 222 2.93 -27.75 6.33
C SER A 222 2.98 -29.21 5.84
N ASN A 223 4.08 -29.64 5.20
CA ASN A 223 4.25 -31.03 4.72
C ASN A 223 4.79 -32.01 5.76
N SER A 224 5.40 -31.51 6.85
CA SER A 224 6.04 -32.36 7.86
C SER A 224 5.07 -33.03 8.85
N GLY A 225 3.80 -32.60 8.88
CA GLY A 225 2.77 -33.19 9.75
C GLY A 225 2.35 -34.62 9.40
N LEU A 226 2.68 -35.12 8.20
CA LEU A 226 2.38 -36.50 7.78
C LEU A 226 3.51 -37.50 8.08
N GLY A 227 4.71 -37.03 8.43
CA GLY A 227 5.89 -37.87 8.66
C GLY A 227 6.06 -38.40 10.08
N SER A 228 5.14 -38.09 11.01
CA SER A 228 5.22 -38.50 12.42
C SER A 228 4.17 -39.52 12.85
N LEU A 229 3.43 -40.09 11.90
CA LEU A 229 2.40 -41.11 12.13
C LEU A 229 2.71 -42.49 11.52
N PHE A 230 3.98 -42.74 11.17
CA PHE A 230 4.50 -44.08 10.88
C PHE A 230 5.81 -44.31 11.62
#